data_AF-A0A2A5JK04-F1
#
_entry.id   AF-A0A2A5JK04-F1
#
_cell.length_a   1.000
_cell.length_b   1.000
_cell.length_c   1.000
_cell.angle_alpha   90.00
_cell.angle_beta   90.00
_cell.angle_gamma   90.00
#
_symmetry.space_group_name_H-M   'P 1'
#
loop_
_entity.id
_entity.type
_entity.pdbx_description
1 polymer ?
#
loop_
_entity_poly.entity_id
_entity_poly.type
_entity_poly.pdbx_seq_one_letter_code
_entity_poly.pdbx_strand_id
1 'polypeptide(L)'
;MNKLKLAKYQSIFCSMMLLITIIGLSSSAYSATDSCSIYSGTDEFLIEANVGNETRFESVILKKTARNNRWLLQLRFDKGLSVISSKDLTMDEHIKLIDNLLKCTSKLTKDQRLMRLDLQVDFKLVTDIYSSIVSSVSSYASTEEGSVSHKNLEIFNQVLSVISDSNLLLEICSLASKHGLVCDKEVPIGMNPIAFKKEYLGRTWSSIIDDEDSAIEVGQWFAIRLRKN
;
A
#
# COMPACT_ATOMS: atom_id res chain seq x y z
N MET A 1 41.06 -15.69 70.89
CA MET A 1 40.54 -16.98 71.42
C MET A 1 39.49 -17.52 70.46
N ASN A 2 39.70 -18.74 69.92
CA ASN A 2 38.71 -19.76 69.48
C ASN A 2 37.52 -19.34 68.61
N LYS A 3 37.13 -19.93 67.47
CA LYS A 3 37.33 -21.19 66.72
C LYS A 3 36.82 -20.85 65.28
N LEU A 4 37.27 -21.44 64.18
CA LEU A 4 36.76 -22.66 63.53
C LEU A 4 37.55 -22.75 62.20
N LYS A 5 38.45 -23.70 61.94
CA LYS A 5 38.28 -25.12 61.52
C LYS A 5 37.45 -25.37 60.24
N LEU A 6 38.19 -25.88 59.24
CA LEU A 6 37.84 -26.83 58.16
C LEU A 6 36.93 -26.31 57.03
N ALA A 7 37.15 -26.64 55.75
CA ALA A 7 37.70 -27.88 55.22
C ALA A 7 38.46 -27.69 53.88
N LYS A 8 39.54 -28.47 53.75
CA LYS A 8 40.15 -28.90 52.48
C LYS A 8 39.14 -29.70 51.67
N TYR A 9 39.10 -29.52 50.36
CA TYR A 9 38.87 -30.62 49.40
C TYR A 9 39.46 -30.21 48.03
N GLN A 10 40.43 -31.03 47.57
CA GLN A 10 40.60 -31.58 46.21
C GLN A 10 40.35 -30.66 44.98
N SER A 11 41.04 -30.76 43.86
CA SER A 11 42.15 -31.55 43.34
C SER A 11 42.26 -31.08 41.88
N ILE A 12 43.47 -30.74 41.45
CA ILE A 12 44.07 -31.03 40.12
C ILE A 12 43.06 -31.27 38.99
N PHE A 13 42.97 -30.37 37.99
CA PHE A 13 42.80 -30.75 36.58
C PHE A 13 43.08 -29.57 35.63
N CYS A 14 43.91 -29.83 34.60
CA CYS A 14 44.05 -29.14 33.29
C CYS A 14 44.19 -27.61 33.29
N SER A 15 45.36 -27.00 33.05
CA SER A 15 46.23 -27.08 31.86
C SER A 15 45.48 -27.16 30.53
N MET A 16 45.72 -26.14 29.68
CA MET A 16 45.33 -25.99 28.28
C MET A 16 43.84 -25.91 27.94
N MET A 17 43.38 -24.71 27.59
CA MET A 17 42.89 -24.42 26.23
C MET A 17 42.58 -22.94 26.09
N LEU A 18 43.53 -22.23 25.51
CA LEU A 18 43.35 -20.92 24.91
C LEU A 18 42.51 -21.13 23.63
N LEU A 19 41.18 -21.13 23.76
CA LEU A 19 40.28 -21.09 22.59
C LEU A 19 39.85 -19.64 22.39
N ILE A 20 40.52 -18.98 21.45
CA ILE A 20 40.08 -17.71 20.88
C ILE A 20 38.86 -18.05 20.01
N THR A 21 37.66 -18.01 20.59
CA THR A 21 36.43 -17.98 19.80
C THR A 21 36.29 -16.55 19.29
N ILE A 22 36.73 -16.35 18.05
CA ILE A 22 36.26 -15.27 17.19
C ILE A 22 34.75 -15.41 17.14
N ILE A 23 34.04 -14.59 17.93
CA ILE A 23 32.63 -14.31 17.69
C ILE A 23 32.63 -13.51 16.39
N GLY A 24 32.57 -14.25 15.28
CA GLY A 24 32.07 -13.70 14.05
C GLY A 24 30.70 -13.15 14.39
N LEU A 25 30.60 -11.82 14.41
CA LEU A 25 29.36 -11.11 14.17
C LEU A 25 28.90 -11.52 12.77
N SER A 26 28.37 -12.73 12.65
CA SER A 26 27.36 -13.02 11.66
C SER A 26 26.17 -12.19 12.11
N SER A 27 26.20 -10.92 11.69
CA SER A 27 25.00 -10.17 11.38
C SER A 27 24.20 -11.10 10.50
N SER A 28 23.31 -11.88 11.11
CA SER A 28 22.20 -12.50 10.42
C SER A 28 21.49 -11.30 9.82
N ALA A 29 21.80 -11.05 8.54
CA ALA A 29 21.00 -10.20 7.69
C ALA A 29 19.59 -10.70 7.93
N TYR A 30 18.83 -9.90 8.67
CA TYR A 30 17.42 -10.14 8.89
C TYR A 30 16.85 -10.08 7.48
N SER A 31 16.71 -11.25 6.86
CA SER A 31 15.99 -11.37 5.62
C SER A 31 14.59 -10.95 6.03
N ALA A 32 14.23 -9.70 5.71
CA ALA A 32 12.87 -9.23 5.83
C ALA A 32 12.06 -10.14 4.91
N THR A 33 11.59 -11.25 5.46
CA THR A 33 10.61 -12.08 4.79
C THR A 33 9.42 -11.18 4.60
N ASP A 34 9.09 -10.89 3.34
CA ASP A 34 7.85 -10.29 2.89
C ASP A 34 6.70 -10.98 3.64
N SER A 35 6.26 -10.37 4.74
CA SER A 35 5.37 -10.99 5.70
C SER A 35 4.19 -10.07 5.89
N CYS A 36 3.00 -10.64 5.66
CA CYS A 36 1.77 -10.01 6.09
C CYS A 36 1.47 -10.47 7.51
N SER A 37 1.40 -9.53 8.45
CA SER A 37 0.78 -9.78 9.75
C SER A 37 -0.72 -9.48 9.65
N ILE A 38 -1.55 -10.20 10.41
CA ILE A 38 -3.01 -10.17 10.28
C ILE A 38 -3.63 -9.97 11.66
N TYR A 39 -4.55 -9.01 11.75
CA TYR A 39 -5.46 -8.85 12.88
C TYR A 39 -6.89 -9.00 12.35
N SER A 40 -7.66 -9.98 12.88
CA SER A 40 -8.84 -10.51 12.17
C SER A 40 -10.16 -10.43 12.93
N GLY A 41 -11.24 -10.18 12.18
CA GLY A 41 -12.60 -10.71 12.39
C GLY A 41 -12.99 -11.74 11.31
N THR A 42 -14.27 -12.12 11.19
CA THR A 42 -14.72 -13.15 10.20
C THR A 42 -14.78 -12.64 8.76
N ASP A 43 -15.07 -11.35 8.58
CA ASP A 43 -15.34 -10.74 7.27
C ASP A 43 -14.50 -9.49 7.00
N GLU A 44 -13.60 -9.14 7.92
CA GLU A 44 -12.68 -8.01 7.81
C GLU A 44 -11.35 -8.36 8.48
N PHE A 45 -10.27 -8.02 7.78
CA PHE A 45 -8.90 -8.24 8.19
C PHE A 45 -8.12 -6.93 8.07
N LEU A 46 -7.31 -6.65 9.07
CA LEU A 46 -6.25 -5.65 8.99
C LEU A 46 -4.96 -6.37 8.65
N ILE A 47 -4.31 -5.92 7.59
CA ILE A 47 -3.07 -6.46 7.06
C ILE A 47 -1.98 -5.41 7.29
N GLU A 48 -0.87 -5.82 7.88
CA GLU A 48 0.39 -5.08 7.74
C GLU A 48 1.18 -5.71 6.59
N ALA A 49 1.88 -4.91 5.79
CA ALA A 49 2.72 -5.39 4.71
C ALA A 49 4.06 -4.64 4.71
N ASN A 50 5.13 -5.36 4.45
CA ASN A 50 6.47 -4.78 4.31
C ASN A 50 6.89 -4.82 2.85
N VAL A 51 7.59 -3.78 2.41
CA VAL A 51 8.23 -3.71 1.09
C VAL A 51 9.68 -3.33 1.30
N GLY A 52 10.58 -4.28 1.09
CA GLY A 52 11.98 -4.12 1.44
C GLY A 52 12.18 -3.92 2.95
N ASN A 53 13.25 -3.20 3.32
CA ASN A 53 13.67 -3.03 4.71
C ASN A 53 13.21 -1.71 5.34
N GLU A 54 12.68 -0.77 4.55
CA GLU A 54 12.48 0.61 4.98
C GLU A 54 11.03 1.09 4.92
N THR A 55 10.14 0.32 4.26
CA THR A 55 8.75 0.73 4.10
C THR A 55 7.79 -0.32 4.66
N ARG A 56 6.98 0.13 5.62
CA ARG A 56 5.91 -0.65 6.25
C ARG A 56 4.57 0.03 6.02
N PHE A 57 3.60 -0.77 5.60
CA PHE A 57 2.20 -0.38 5.47
C PHE A 57 1.42 -1.04 6.60
N GLU A 58 0.66 -0.25 7.33
CA GLU A 58 -0.18 -0.70 8.44
C GLU A 58 -1.64 -0.40 8.14
N SER A 59 -2.53 -1.24 8.68
CA SER A 59 -3.98 -1.07 8.55
C SER A 59 -4.46 -1.11 7.10
N VAL A 60 -3.84 -1.93 6.24
CA VAL A 60 -4.41 -2.28 4.94
C VAL A 60 -5.65 -3.14 5.19
N ILE A 61 -6.82 -2.71 4.72
CA ILE A 61 -8.07 -3.39 5.03
C ILE A 61 -8.39 -4.39 3.92
N LEU A 62 -8.57 -5.66 4.26
CA LEU A 62 -9.22 -6.64 3.39
C LEU A 62 -10.57 -7.00 3.99
N LYS A 63 -11.67 -6.71 3.28
CA LYS A 63 -13.01 -7.04 3.78
C LYS A 63 -13.93 -7.60 2.72
N LYS A 64 -14.82 -8.48 3.18
CA LYS A 64 -15.89 -9.05 2.38
C LYS A 64 -17.06 -8.08 2.34
N THR A 65 -17.54 -7.78 1.14
CA THR A 65 -18.75 -6.99 0.95
C THR A 65 -19.97 -7.91 0.86
N ALA A 66 -21.10 -7.48 1.42
CA ALA A 66 -22.33 -8.29 1.48
C ALA A 66 -22.90 -8.68 0.10
N ARG A 67 -22.46 -8.04 -0.99
CA ARG A 67 -22.93 -8.31 -2.35
C ARG A 67 -21.97 -9.26 -3.07
N ASN A 68 -22.49 -10.40 -3.52
CA ASN A 68 -21.88 -11.28 -4.54
C ASN A 68 -20.47 -11.81 -4.23
N ASN A 69 -20.12 -12.11 -2.97
CA ASN A 69 -18.78 -12.58 -2.57
C ASN A 69 -17.64 -11.70 -3.12
N ARG A 70 -17.90 -10.39 -3.20
CA ARG A 70 -16.90 -9.41 -3.61
C ARG A 70 -16.07 -9.03 -2.40
N TRP A 71 -14.77 -9.02 -2.60
CA TRP A 71 -13.79 -8.56 -1.64
C TRP A 71 -13.31 -7.15 -2.00
N LEU A 72 -12.92 -6.41 -0.97
CA LEU A 72 -12.36 -5.09 -1.09
C LEU A 72 -11.03 -5.06 -0.35
N LEU A 73 -9.96 -4.77 -1.08
CA LEU A 73 -8.64 -4.53 -0.52
C LEU A 73 -8.37 -3.02 -0.58
N GLN A 74 -8.21 -2.37 0.56
CA GLN A 74 -8.15 -0.91 0.68
C GLN A 74 -6.78 -0.46 1.18
N LEU A 75 -6.05 0.22 0.30
CA LEU A 75 -4.87 1.01 0.61
C LEU A 75 -5.28 2.49 0.56
N ARG A 76 -5.92 2.96 1.64
CA ARG A 76 -6.55 4.28 1.69
C ARG A 76 -6.25 5.01 2.98
N PHE A 77 -5.68 6.22 2.88
CA PHE A 77 -5.35 7.04 4.04
C PHE A 77 -6.61 7.45 4.82
N ASP A 78 -7.70 7.76 4.12
CA ASP A 78 -9.00 8.09 4.73
C ASP A 78 -9.71 6.89 5.42
N LYS A 79 -9.09 5.71 5.39
CA LYS A 79 -9.51 4.50 6.10
C LYS A 79 -8.50 4.05 7.16
N GLY A 80 -7.50 4.87 7.45
CA GLY A 80 -6.50 4.61 8.49
C GLY A 80 -5.25 3.88 8.02
N LEU A 81 -5.03 3.74 6.70
CA LEU A 81 -3.73 3.31 6.18
C LEU A 81 -2.64 4.21 6.77
N SER A 82 -1.63 3.60 7.37
CA SER A 82 -0.40 4.29 7.79
C SER A 82 0.76 3.75 6.99
N VAL A 83 1.63 4.64 6.50
CA VAL A 83 2.83 4.29 5.76
C VAL A 83 4.02 4.81 6.56
N ILE A 84 4.78 3.89 7.14
CA ILE A 84 6.06 4.20 7.77
C ILE A 84 7.12 3.98 6.70
N SER A 85 7.61 5.07 6.12
CA SER A 85 8.63 5.05 5.08
C SER A 85 9.63 6.18 5.28
N SER A 86 10.89 5.93 4.89
CA SER A 86 11.96 6.94 4.79
C SER A 86 11.87 7.77 3.50
N LYS A 87 11.11 7.30 2.51
CA LYS A 87 11.03 7.84 1.15
C LYS A 87 9.69 7.56 0.48
N ASP A 88 9.41 8.28 -0.60
CA ASP A 88 8.32 7.96 -1.51
C ASP A 88 8.53 6.60 -2.18
N LEU A 89 7.42 5.92 -2.48
CA LEU A 89 7.45 4.62 -3.13
C LEU A 89 7.72 4.75 -4.63
N THR A 90 8.73 4.03 -5.11
CA THR A 90 8.90 3.81 -6.55
C THR A 90 7.77 2.93 -7.10
N MET A 91 7.55 2.97 -8.42
CA MET A 91 6.59 2.08 -9.10
C MET A 91 6.88 0.60 -8.77
N ASP A 92 8.14 0.17 -8.84
CA ASP A 92 8.55 -1.20 -8.54
C ASP A 92 8.22 -1.63 -7.10
N GLU A 93 8.43 -0.74 -6.13
CA GLU A 93 8.08 -0.98 -4.73
C GLU A 93 6.57 -1.09 -4.55
N HIS A 94 5.79 -0.26 -5.25
CA HIS A 94 4.34 -0.37 -5.26
C HIS A 94 3.87 -1.69 -5.88
N ILE A 95 4.45 -2.13 -6.99
CA ILE A 95 4.09 -3.42 -7.61
C ILE A 95 4.43 -4.59 -6.69
N LYS A 96 5.56 -4.55 -5.98
CA LYS A 96 5.91 -5.55 -4.94
C LYS A 96 4.91 -5.55 -3.78
N LEU A 97 4.47 -4.37 -3.32
CA LEU A 97 3.41 -4.26 -2.32
C LEU A 97 2.15 -4.99 -2.77
N ILE A 98 1.68 -4.68 -3.99
CA ILE A 98 0.46 -5.29 -4.53
C ILE A 98 0.63 -6.79 -4.66
N ASP A 99 1.79 -7.30 -5.10
CA ASP A 99 2.06 -8.74 -5.17
C ASP A 99 1.93 -9.41 -3.80
N ASN A 100 2.55 -8.83 -2.77
CA ASN A 100 2.47 -9.31 -1.40
C ASN A 100 1.01 -9.31 -0.89
N LEU A 101 0.27 -8.23 -1.12
CA LEU A 101 -1.12 -8.14 -0.71
C LEU A 101 -2.05 -9.12 -1.45
N LEU A 102 -1.79 -9.41 -2.73
CA LEU A 102 -2.54 -10.41 -3.50
C LEU A 102 -2.26 -11.84 -2.99
N LYS A 103 -1.00 -12.16 -2.63
CA LYS A 103 -0.67 -13.43 -1.95
C LYS A 103 -1.43 -13.57 -0.64
N CYS A 104 -1.44 -12.51 0.17
CA CYS A 104 -2.10 -12.49 1.47
C CYS A 104 -3.62 -12.59 1.33
N THR A 105 -4.20 -11.89 0.36
CA THR A 105 -5.62 -12.00 0.01
C THR A 105 -5.98 -13.43 -0.40
N SER A 106 -5.19 -14.05 -1.26
CA SER A 106 -5.41 -15.44 -1.70
C SER A 106 -5.36 -16.43 -0.54
N LYS A 107 -4.45 -16.24 0.42
CA LYS A 107 -4.36 -17.06 1.63
C LYS A 107 -5.59 -16.88 2.54
N LEU A 108 -6.00 -15.65 2.78
CA LEU A 108 -7.12 -15.30 3.67
C LEU A 108 -8.48 -15.72 3.10
N THR A 109 -8.60 -15.72 1.79
CA THR A 109 -9.85 -16.04 1.09
C THR A 109 -9.87 -17.45 0.53
N LYS A 110 -8.89 -18.31 0.83
CA LYS A 110 -8.76 -19.65 0.22
C LYS A 110 -10.05 -20.49 0.31
N ASP A 111 -10.71 -20.48 1.46
CA ASP A 111 -11.93 -21.25 1.70
C ASP A 111 -13.21 -20.48 1.32
N GLN A 112 -13.07 -19.21 0.94
CA GLN A 112 -14.14 -18.32 0.55
C GLN A 112 -14.05 -18.08 -0.96
N ARG A 113 -15.03 -18.55 -1.75
CA ARG A 113 -15.00 -18.37 -3.22
C ARG A 113 -14.89 -16.88 -3.61
N LEU A 114 -13.67 -16.39 -3.83
CA LEU A 114 -13.40 -15.03 -4.28
C LEU A 114 -13.77 -14.95 -5.76
N MET A 115 -14.88 -14.26 -6.03
CA MET A 115 -15.36 -14.03 -7.40
C MET A 115 -14.82 -12.72 -7.95
N ARG A 116 -14.71 -11.71 -7.09
CA ARG A 116 -14.29 -10.35 -7.44
C ARG A 116 -13.49 -9.74 -6.29
N LEU A 117 -12.46 -8.98 -6.65
CA LEU A 117 -11.63 -8.19 -5.76
C LEU A 117 -11.54 -6.78 -6.34
N ASP A 118 -11.96 -5.78 -5.56
CA ASP A 118 -11.71 -4.38 -5.88
C ASP A 118 -10.49 -3.92 -5.05
N LEU A 119 -9.39 -3.60 -5.72
CA LEU A 119 -8.17 -3.05 -5.13
C LEU A 119 -8.26 -1.53 -5.13
N GLN A 120 -8.58 -0.92 -3.98
CA GLN A 120 -8.64 0.53 -3.80
C GLN A 120 -7.29 1.09 -3.40
N VAL A 121 -6.83 2.09 -4.15
CA VAL A 121 -5.54 2.76 -3.98
C VAL A 121 -5.78 4.26 -3.89
N ASP A 122 -5.29 4.88 -2.81
CA ASP A 122 -5.24 6.33 -2.67
C ASP A 122 -4.30 6.93 -3.73
N PHE A 123 -4.68 8.05 -4.35
CA PHE A 123 -3.87 8.64 -5.41
C PHE A 123 -2.46 8.98 -4.93
N LYS A 124 -2.33 9.51 -3.71
CA LYS A 124 -1.04 9.92 -3.16
C LYS A 124 -0.12 8.74 -2.82
N LEU A 125 -0.58 7.50 -2.95
CA LEU A 125 0.24 6.31 -2.68
C LEU A 125 1.22 5.98 -3.82
N VAL A 126 1.00 6.54 -5.02
CA VAL A 126 1.87 6.31 -6.19
C VAL A 126 2.26 7.66 -6.78
N THR A 127 3.46 8.13 -6.44
CA THR A 127 3.95 9.47 -6.77
C THR A 127 3.85 9.80 -8.26
N ASP A 128 4.22 8.87 -9.14
CA ASP A 128 4.19 9.09 -10.60
C ASP A 128 2.77 9.29 -11.14
N ILE A 129 1.82 8.49 -10.62
CA ILE A 129 0.40 8.63 -10.99
C ILE A 129 -0.15 9.92 -10.43
N TYR A 130 0.14 10.23 -9.16
CA TYR A 130 -0.33 11.45 -8.54
C TYR A 130 0.16 12.70 -9.27
N SER A 131 1.45 12.73 -9.62
CA SER A 131 2.05 13.81 -10.40
C SER A 131 1.39 13.96 -11.78
N SER A 132 1.07 12.85 -12.43
CA SER A 132 0.36 12.85 -13.71
C SER A 132 -1.08 13.36 -13.58
N ILE A 133 -1.77 13.02 -12.49
CA ILE A 133 -3.11 13.51 -12.16
C ILE A 133 -3.08 15.02 -11.93
N VAL A 134 -2.20 15.50 -11.05
CA VAL A 134 -1.99 16.93 -10.77
C VAL A 134 -1.69 17.69 -12.07
N SER A 135 -0.74 17.19 -12.87
CA SER A 135 -0.41 17.80 -14.16
C SER A 135 -1.61 17.88 -15.12
N SER A 136 -2.42 16.82 -15.21
CA SER A 136 -3.64 16.81 -16.03
C SER A 136 -4.66 17.84 -15.55
N VAL A 137 -4.89 17.93 -14.24
CA VAL A 137 -5.84 18.88 -13.65
C VAL A 137 -5.36 20.32 -13.85
N SER A 138 -4.08 20.61 -13.59
CA SER A 138 -3.51 21.94 -13.85
C SER A 138 -3.56 22.31 -15.34
N SER A 139 -3.35 21.35 -16.24
CA SER A 139 -3.48 21.59 -17.68
C SER A 139 -4.91 21.95 -18.06
N TYR A 140 -5.91 21.22 -17.58
CA TYR A 140 -7.32 21.58 -17.80
C TYR A 140 -7.66 22.97 -17.23
N ALA A 141 -7.23 23.23 -16.00
CA ALA A 141 -7.46 24.51 -15.33
C ALA A 141 -6.85 25.71 -16.06
N SER A 142 -5.77 25.49 -16.84
CA SER A 142 -5.12 26.54 -17.64
C SER A 142 -5.93 27.01 -18.84
N THR A 143 -6.85 26.17 -19.34
CA THR A 143 -7.67 26.46 -20.51
C THR A 143 -9.15 26.67 -20.20
N GLU A 144 -9.59 26.20 -19.04
CA GLU A 144 -11.00 26.25 -18.64
C GLU A 144 -11.41 27.64 -18.14
N GLU A 145 -12.59 28.09 -18.56
CA GLU A 145 -13.18 29.35 -18.12
C GLU A 145 -14.21 29.11 -16.99
N GLY A 146 -14.62 30.20 -16.33
CA GLY A 146 -15.62 30.12 -15.26
C GLY A 146 -15.02 29.71 -13.92
N SER A 147 -15.81 28.98 -13.11
CA SER A 147 -15.49 28.74 -11.71
C SER A 147 -15.38 27.26 -11.36
N VAL A 148 -14.45 26.94 -10.45
CA VAL A 148 -14.27 25.60 -9.88
C VAL A 148 -15.55 25.16 -9.17
N SER A 149 -16.11 24.03 -9.59
CA SER A 149 -17.25 23.36 -8.95
C SER A 149 -16.77 22.29 -7.97
N HIS A 150 -17.65 21.84 -7.08
CA HIS A 150 -17.30 20.77 -6.12
C HIS A 150 -16.93 19.44 -6.82
N LYS A 151 -17.53 19.17 -7.98
CA LYS A 151 -17.27 18.02 -8.84
C LYS A 151 -17.36 18.47 -10.28
N ASN A 152 -16.44 18.00 -11.12
CA ASN A 152 -16.40 18.29 -12.55
C ASN A 152 -16.22 16.96 -13.32
N LEU A 153 -17.10 16.73 -14.30
CA LEU A 153 -17.16 15.44 -15.02
C LEU A 153 -16.00 15.31 -16.01
N GLU A 154 -15.61 16.41 -16.62
CA GLU A 154 -14.49 16.49 -17.55
C GLU A 154 -13.18 16.12 -16.84
N ILE A 155 -12.92 16.71 -15.67
CA ILE A 155 -11.79 16.35 -14.79
C ILE A 155 -11.87 14.88 -14.38
N PHE A 156 -13.03 14.38 -13.99
CA PHE A 156 -13.20 12.96 -13.65
C PHE A 156 -12.78 12.06 -14.81
N ASN A 157 -13.19 12.38 -16.04
CA ASN A 157 -12.84 11.61 -17.23
C ASN A 157 -11.36 11.72 -17.58
N GLN A 158 -10.75 12.89 -17.41
CA GLN A 158 -9.31 13.07 -17.63
C GLN A 158 -8.48 12.25 -16.65
N VAL A 159 -8.79 12.33 -15.35
CA VAL A 159 -8.10 11.54 -14.33
C VAL A 159 -8.30 10.04 -14.57
N LEU A 160 -9.50 9.62 -14.97
CA LEU A 160 -9.76 8.24 -15.35
C LEU A 160 -8.89 7.80 -16.55
N SER A 161 -8.70 8.66 -17.56
CA SER A 161 -7.82 8.38 -18.70
C SER A 161 -6.37 8.22 -18.24
N VAL A 162 -5.86 9.16 -17.43
CA VAL A 162 -4.49 9.10 -16.86
C VAL A 162 -4.24 7.76 -16.17
N ILE A 163 -5.18 7.29 -15.35
CA ILE A 163 -5.05 6.00 -14.66
C ILE A 163 -5.15 4.84 -15.65
N SER A 164 -6.08 4.89 -16.60
CA SER A 164 -6.32 3.83 -17.57
C SER A 164 -5.14 3.60 -18.51
N ASP A 165 -4.46 4.68 -18.88
CA ASP A 165 -3.31 4.67 -19.80
C ASP A 165 -1.98 4.45 -19.06
N SER A 166 -2.02 4.33 -17.72
CA SER A 166 -0.81 4.20 -16.91
C SER A 166 -0.17 2.81 -16.96
N ASN A 167 1.16 2.77 -16.89
CA ASN A 167 1.91 1.53 -16.72
C ASN A 167 1.53 0.79 -15.43
N LEU A 168 1.14 1.52 -14.37
CA LEU A 168 0.68 0.93 -13.12
C LEU A 168 -0.48 -0.05 -13.34
N LEU A 169 -1.49 0.35 -14.11
CA LEU A 169 -2.65 -0.51 -14.37
C LEU A 169 -2.23 -1.76 -15.16
N LEU A 170 -1.42 -1.59 -16.21
CA LEU A 170 -0.94 -2.69 -17.04
C LEU A 170 -0.16 -3.72 -16.21
N GLU A 171 0.74 -3.24 -15.34
CA GLU A 171 1.55 -4.09 -14.48
C GLU A 171 0.72 -4.79 -13.41
N ILE A 172 -0.23 -4.10 -12.76
CA ILE A 172 -1.13 -4.72 -11.79
C ILE A 172 -2.01 -5.78 -12.47
N CYS A 173 -2.53 -5.53 -13.67
CA CYS A 173 -3.33 -6.51 -14.41
C CYS A 173 -2.51 -7.75 -14.82
N SER A 174 -1.27 -7.54 -15.25
CA SER A 174 -0.32 -8.62 -15.55
C SER A 174 0.00 -9.44 -14.30
N LEU A 175 0.26 -8.76 -13.18
CA LEU A 175 0.54 -9.37 -11.89
C LEU A 175 -0.64 -10.18 -11.35
N ALA A 176 -1.86 -9.64 -11.43
CA ALA A 176 -3.09 -10.29 -10.98
C ALA A 176 -3.29 -11.67 -11.64
N SER A 177 -2.87 -11.82 -12.90
CA SER A 177 -2.94 -13.09 -13.64
C SER A 177 -2.11 -14.20 -13.00
N LYS A 178 -0.98 -13.86 -12.35
CA LYS A 178 -0.16 -14.82 -11.59
C LYS A 178 -0.86 -15.34 -10.34
N HIS A 179 -1.88 -14.60 -9.86
CA HIS A 179 -2.72 -14.94 -8.71
C HIS A 179 -4.09 -15.51 -9.11
N GLY A 180 -4.28 -15.89 -10.38
CA GLY A 180 -5.54 -16.45 -10.87
C GLY A 180 -6.68 -15.44 -10.97
N LEU A 181 -6.35 -14.15 -10.99
CA LEU A 181 -7.27 -13.04 -11.20
C LEU A 181 -7.01 -12.38 -12.55
N VAL A 182 -7.99 -11.69 -13.10
CA VAL A 182 -7.85 -10.87 -14.30
C VAL A 182 -8.54 -9.53 -14.08
N CYS A 183 -8.02 -8.46 -14.66
CA CYS A 183 -8.72 -7.19 -14.70
C CYS A 183 -10.05 -7.32 -15.46
N ASP A 184 -11.07 -6.65 -14.97
CA ASP A 184 -12.37 -6.59 -15.64
C ASP A 184 -12.22 -5.87 -16.99
N LYS A 185 -12.70 -6.47 -18.07
CA LYS A 185 -12.44 -5.95 -19.42
C LYS A 185 -13.25 -4.70 -19.74
N GLU A 186 -14.48 -4.63 -19.24
CA GLU A 186 -15.41 -3.55 -19.57
C GLU A 186 -15.13 -2.29 -18.75
N VAL A 187 -14.89 -2.45 -17.45
CA VAL A 187 -14.66 -1.34 -16.54
C VAL A 187 -13.58 -1.74 -15.52
N PRO A 188 -12.29 -1.73 -15.91
CA PRO A 188 -11.18 -2.14 -15.03
C PRO A 188 -10.98 -1.16 -13.88
N ILE A 189 -11.39 0.10 -14.04
CA ILE A 189 -11.21 1.15 -13.04
C ILE A 189 -12.55 1.64 -12.49
N GLY A 190 -12.68 1.72 -11.16
CA GLY A 190 -13.66 2.56 -10.48
C GLY A 190 -12.96 3.71 -9.77
N MET A 191 -13.63 4.83 -9.53
CA MET A 191 -13.02 5.99 -8.87
C MET A 191 -14.08 6.76 -8.11
N ASN A 192 -13.72 7.42 -7.01
CA ASN A 192 -14.62 8.42 -6.43
C ASN A 192 -14.58 9.70 -7.27
N PRO A 193 -15.63 10.56 -7.21
CA PRO A 193 -15.57 11.85 -7.87
C PRO A 193 -14.41 12.68 -7.35
N ILE A 194 -13.69 13.34 -8.27
CA ILE A 194 -12.61 14.27 -7.92
C ILE A 194 -13.21 15.48 -7.24
N ALA A 195 -12.87 15.65 -5.95
CA ALA A 195 -13.27 16.79 -5.16
C ALA A 195 -12.12 17.80 -5.03
N PHE A 196 -12.47 19.08 -4.96
CA PHE A 196 -11.52 20.17 -4.75
C PHE A 196 -11.64 20.74 -3.33
N LYS A 197 -10.51 21.23 -2.82
CA LYS A 197 -10.38 21.94 -1.55
C LYS A 197 -11.39 23.08 -1.48
N LYS A 198 -12.08 23.21 -0.33
CA LYS A 198 -13.24 24.09 -0.15
C LYS A 198 -12.94 25.55 -0.50
N GLU A 199 -11.74 26.03 -0.19
CA GLU A 199 -11.30 27.41 -0.40
C GLU A 199 -11.21 27.82 -1.88
N TYR A 200 -11.14 26.85 -2.80
CA TYR A 200 -11.09 27.10 -4.25
C TYR A 200 -12.47 27.04 -4.93
N LEU A 201 -13.50 26.51 -4.26
CA LEU A 201 -14.84 26.42 -4.83
C LEU A 201 -15.41 27.81 -5.14
N GLY A 202 -15.91 28.00 -6.36
CA GLY A 202 -16.42 29.28 -6.84
C GLY A 202 -15.34 30.28 -7.28
N ARG A 203 -14.05 29.97 -7.08
CA ARG A 203 -12.95 30.75 -7.68
C ARG A 203 -12.76 30.38 -9.14
N THR A 204 -11.99 31.19 -9.86
CA THR A 204 -11.63 30.90 -11.25
C THR A 204 -10.76 29.64 -11.34
N TRP A 205 -10.89 28.87 -12.42
CA TRP A 205 -10.01 27.72 -12.67
C TRP A 205 -8.53 28.10 -12.69
N SER A 206 -8.19 29.28 -13.20
CA SER A 206 -6.83 29.81 -13.14
C SER A 206 -6.24 29.91 -11.73
N SER A 207 -7.07 29.97 -10.68
CA SER A 207 -6.61 30.08 -9.30
C SER A 207 -6.01 28.79 -8.73
N ILE A 208 -6.23 27.63 -9.37
CA ILE A 208 -5.73 26.33 -8.88
C ILE A 208 -4.45 25.86 -9.58
N ILE A 209 -4.00 26.54 -10.64
CA ILE A 209 -2.88 26.11 -11.49
C ILE A 209 -1.58 25.98 -10.68
N ASP A 210 -1.34 26.94 -9.79
CA ASP A 210 -0.12 27.04 -8.99
C ASP A 210 -0.22 26.36 -7.61
N ASP A 211 -1.37 25.75 -7.28
CA ASP A 211 -1.49 24.92 -6.08
C ASP A 211 -0.71 23.63 -6.29
N GLU A 212 0.11 23.24 -5.31
CA GLU A 212 0.97 22.04 -5.36
C GLU A 212 0.19 20.76 -5.72
N ASP A 213 -1.06 20.67 -5.27
CA ASP A 213 -1.95 19.53 -5.48
C ASP A 213 -3.06 19.84 -6.52
N SER A 214 -2.94 20.91 -7.30
CA SER A 214 -4.00 21.44 -8.18
C SER A 214 -5.35 21.61 -7.45
N ALA A 215 -5.29 21.98 -6.17
CA ALA A 215 -6.42 22.08 -5.26
C ALA A 215 -7.23 20.78 -5.08
N ILE A 216 -6.69 19.61 -5.42
CA ILE A 216 -7.36 18.32 -5.19
C ILE A 216 -7.46 18.07 -3.68
N GLU A 217 -8.65 17.68 -3.21
CA GLU A 217 -8.91 17.36 -1.81
C GLU A 217 -8.29 16.02 -1.41
N VAL A 218 -7.87 15.86 -0.16
CA VAL A 218 -7.28 14.58 0.30
C VAL A 218 -8.29 13.42 0.27
N GLY A 219 -7.78 12.19 0.19
CA GLY A 219 -8.60 10.98 0.23
C GLY A 219 -9.30 10.63 -1.09
N GLN A 220 -8.81 11.13 -2.22
CA GLN A 220 -9.20 10.61 -3.54
C GLN A 220 -8.54 9.25 -3.79
N TRP A 221 -9.28 8.34 -4.42
CA TRP A 221 -8.82 6.98 -4.68
C TRP A 221 -9.44 6.42 -5.96
N PHE A 222 -8.72 5.48 -6.57
CA PHE A 222 -9.25 4.64 -7.63
C PHE A 222 -9.27 3.18 -7.18
N ALA A 223 -10.00 2.34 -7.91
CA ALA A 223 -10.17 0.94 -7.66
C ALA A 223 -9.86 0.17 -8.94
N ILE A 224 -8.90 -0.75 -8.88
CA ILE A 224 -8.67 -1.72 -9.94
C ILE A 224 -9.58 -2.91 -9.67
N ARG A 225 -10.46 -3.22 -10.61
CA ARG A 225 -11.47 -4.27 -10.51
C ARG A 225 -10.92 -5.54 -11.10
N LEU A 226 -10.71 -6.51 -10.23
CA LEU A 226 -10.20 -7.83 -10.55
C LEU A 226 -11.32 -8.85 -10.38
N ARG A 227 -11.36 -9.84 -11.25
CA ARG A 227 -12.26 -10.99 -11.16
C ARG A 227 -11.47 -12.28 -11.27
N LYS A 228 -12.07 -13.38 -10.79
CA LYS A 228 -11.49 -14.69 -11.04
C LYS A 228 -11.40 -14.94 -12.55
N ASN A 229 -10.27 -15.50 -12.99
CA ASN A 229 -10.10 -15.98 -14.36
C ASN A 229 -11.09 -17.10 -14.66
#